data_AF-A0A2K2FYD9-F1
#
_entry.id   AF-A0A2K2FYD9-F1
#
_cell.length_a   1.000
_cell.length_b   1.000
_cell.length_c   1.000
_cell.angle_alpha   90.00
_cell.angle_beta   90.00
_cell.angle_gamma   90.00
#
_symmetry.space_group_name_H-M   'P 1'
#
loop_
_entity.id
_entity.type
_entity.pdbx_description
1 polymer ?
#
loop_
_entity_poly.entity_id
_entity_poly.type
_entity_poly.pdbx_seq_one_letter_code
_entity_poly.pdbx_strand_id
1 'polypeptide(L)'
;MTALLSSPSPAEGELERAAIWLSALDLLVNWISAELVPDFDSLAVMLEATQSAFRRWVWDARPNRREIGPARWLIDSEAHVQAFLWAILEPRFGDDLVDEQYLPGFEQKQPRFDFGVRRLKTIVEVKMVRSASDFSKIEEEFAGDLGLYFMDLPRWDRMIVYIYDDSNVAHSERYDTLRSALRQRDLRIRDVIFVQRPGMIPPRNRRAPWSPLDGSSADT
;
A
#
# COMPACT_ATOMS: atom_id res chain seq x y z
N MET A 1 -22.60 -20.69 20.32
CA MET A 1 -23.95 -20.07 20.45
C MET A 1 -24.98 -21.06 20.97
N THR A 2 -25.14 -22.24 20.36
CA THR A 2 -26.13 -23.26 20.76
C THR A 2 -26.00 -23.70 22.23
N ALA A 3 -24.79 -23.96 22.72
CA ALA A 3 -24.56 -24.34 24.12
C ALA A 3 -24.93 -23.23 25.14
N LEU A 4 -24.72 -21.97 24.77
CA LEU A 4 -25.04 -20.81 25.62
C LEU A 4 -26.56 -20.60 25.71
N LEU A 5 -27.28 -20.83 24.61
CA LEU A 5 -28.74 -20.72 24.51
C LEU A 5 -29.48 -21.93 25.12
N SER A 6 -28.76 -23.03 25.39
CA SER A 6 -29.30 -24.27 25.95
C SER A 6 -29.03 -24.43 27.44
N SER A 7 -28.25 -23.52 28.02
CA SER A 7 -27.87 -23.58 29.44
C SER A 7 -29.02 -23.05 30.32
N PRO A 8 -29.26 -23.66 31.49
CA PRO A 8 -30.26 -23.16 32.43
C PRO A 8 -29.91 -21.73 32.87
N SER A 9 -30.94 -20.95 33.21
CA SER A 9 -30.76 -19.59 33.73
C SER A 9 -29.88 -19.61 34.99
N PRO A 10 -28.94 -18.65 35.16
CA PRO A 10 -28.08 -18.57 36.33
C PRO A 10 -28.91 -18.45 37.62
N ALA A 11 -28.39 -19.00 38.73
CA ALA A 11 -29.02 -18.85 40.03
C ALA A 11 -28.98 -17.38 40.52
N GLU A 12 -29.79 -17.05 41.52
CA GLU A 12 -29.82 -15.71 42.12
C GLU A 12 -28.43 -15.39 42.74
N GLY A 13 -27.78 -14.31 42.27
CA GLY A 13 -26.38 -13.96 42.57
C GLY A 13 -25.33 -14.40 41.53
N GLU A 14 -25.69 -15.30 40.61
CA GLU A 14 -24.89 -15.61 39.41
C GLU A 14 -25.26 -14.74 38.21
N LEU A 15 -26.40 -14.05 38.29
CA LEU A 15 -26.95 -13.21 37.23
C LEU A 15 -26.08 -11.99 36.95
N GLU A 16 -25.58 -11.34 38.01
CA GLU A 16 -24.63 -10.23 37.93
C GLU A 16 -23.30 -10.69 37.35
N ARG A 17 -22.83 -11.88 37.75
CA ARG A 17 -21.61 -12.47 37.21
C ARG A 17 -21.78 -12.77 35.73
N ALA A 18 -22.87 -13.42 35.32
CA ALA A 18 -23.17 -13.71 33.92
C ALA A 18 -23.25 -12.43 33.07
N ALA A 19 -23.88 -11.36 33.58
CA ALA A 19 -23.95 -10.06 32.92
C ALA A 19 -22.56 -9.44 32.72
N ILE A 20 -21.67 -9.52 33.71
CA ILE A 20 -20.27 -9.07 33.60
C ILE A 20 -19.52 -9.88 32.54
N TRP A 21 -19.65 -11.21 32.52
CA TRP A 21 -18.97 -12.06 31.52
C TRP A 21 -19.46 -11.80 30.10
N LEU A 22 -20.78 -11.61 29.90
CA LEU A 22 -21.33 -11.24 28.60
C LEU A 22 -20.85 -9.86 28.16
N SER A 23 -20.78 -8.89 29.07
CA SER A 23 -20.26 -7.55 28.77
C SER A 23 -18.78 -7.60 28.41
N ALA A 24 -17.98 -8.40 29.14
CA ALA A 24 -16.56 -8.59 28.85
C ALA A 24 -16.34 -9.31 27.50
N LEU A 25 -17.16 -10.32 27.19
CA LEU A 25 -17.11 -10.99 25.90
C LEU A 25 -17.48 -10.05 24.76
N ASP A 26 -18.54 -9.24 24.91
CA ASP A 26 -18.95 -8.26 23.91
C ASP A 26 -17.85 -7.20 23.69
N LEU A 27 -17.24 -6.69 24.76
CA LEU A 27 -16.09 -5.79 24.67
C LEU A 27 -14.89 -6.45 23.99
N LEU A 28 -14.56 -7.70 24.31
CA LEU A 28 -13.47 -8.44 23.68
C LEU A 28 -13.74 -8.71 22.21
N VAL A 29 -14.96 -9.11 21.85
CA VAL A 29 -15.35 -9.35 20.45
C VAL A 29 -15.34 -8.05 19.67
N ASN A 30 -15.82 -6.94 20.24
CA ASN A 30 -15.78 -5.63 19.59
C ASN A 30 -14.35 -5.12 19.44
N TRP A 31 -13.50 -5.29 20.46
CA TRP A 31 -12.07 -4.93 20.40
C TRP A 31 -11.32 -5.79 19.37
N ILE A 32 -11.45 -7.12 19.44
CA ILE A 32 -10.85 -8.05 18.49
C ILE A 32 -11.38 -7.79 17.08
N SER A 33 -12.68 -7.53 16.92
CA SER A 33 -13.25 -7.20 15.62
C SER A 33 -12.67 -5.89 15.10
N ALA A 34 -12.55 -4.83 15.92
CA ALA A 34 -11.94 -3.57 15.49
C ALA A 34 -10.45 -3.72 15.13
N GLU A 35 -9.70 -4.55 15.88
CA GLU A 35 -8.28 -4.80 15.61
C GLU A 35 -8.07 -5.72 14.38
N LEU A 36 -8.97 -6.70 14.19
CA LEU A 36 -8.92 -7.66 13.09
C LEU A 36 -9.58 -7.14 11.80
N VAL A 37 -10.53 -6.22 11.89
CA VAL A 37 -11.15 -5.54 10.75
C VAL A 37 -10.21 -4.41 10.33
N PRO A 38 -9.51 -4.54 9.20
CA PRO A 38 -8.67 -3.44 8.76
C PRO A 38 -9.56 -2.25 8.42
N ASP A 39 -9.11 -1.06 8.80
CA ASP A 39 -9.74 0.22 8.49
C ASP A 39 -8.81 1.09 7.62
N PHE A 40 -9.23 2.33 7.36
CA PHE A 40 -8.45 3.26 6.55
C PHE A 40 -7.09 3.60 7.19
N ASP A 41 -7.08 3.84 8.50
CA ASP A 41 -5.85 4.22 9.21
C ASP A 41 -4.86 3.05 9.24
N SER A 42 -5.36 1.81 9.41
CA SER A 42 -4.55 0.60 9.29
C SER A 42 -3.93 0.46 7.89
N LEU A 43 -4.68 0.74 6.83
CA LEU A 43 -4.15 0.75 5.46
C LEU A 43 -3.04 1.80 5.30
N ALA A 44 -3.26 3.03 5.76
CA ALA A 44 -2.26 4.09 5.70
C ALA A 44 -0.98 3.73 6.46
N VAL A 45 -1.11 3.23 7.69
CA VAL A 45 0.03 2.78 8.52
C VAL A 45 0.79 1.64 7.84
N MET A 46 0.10 0.67 7.23
CA MET A 46 0.76 -0.41 6.49
C MET A 46 1.55 0.11 5.29
N LEU A 47 0.97 1.03 4.52
CA LEU A 47 1.63 1.66 3.38
C LEU A 47 2.85 2.48 3.83
N GLU A 48 2.76 3.28 4.90
CA GLU A 48 3.90 4.00 5.47
C GLU A 48 4.99 3.05 5.99
N ALA A 49 4.60 1.94 6.61
CA ALA A 49 5.54 0.94 7.15
C ALA A 49 6.41 0.28 6.08
N THR A 50 6.04 0.35 4.80
CA THR A 50 6.87 -0.14 3.68
C THR A 50 8.24 0.54 3.63
N GLN A 51 8.35 1.81 4.06
CA GLN A 51 9.64 2.51 4.19
C GLN A 51 10.62 1.76 5.12
N SER A 52 10.09 1.22 6.21
CA SER A 52 10.87 0.43 7.18
C SER A 52 11.18 -0.97 6.66
N ALA A 53 10.30 -1.56 5.84
CA ALA A 53 10.52 -2.86 5.22
C ALA A 53 11.73 -2.85 4.26
N PHE A 54 11.98 -1.72 3.60
CA PHE A 54 13.14 -1.54 2.71
C PHE A 54 14.51 -1.67 3.38
N ARG A 55 14.60 -1.68 4.72
CA ARG A 55 15.84 -2.00 5.44
C ARG A 55 16.37 -3.40 5.17
N ARG A 56 15.49 -4.35 4.82
CA ARG A 56 15.83 -5.76 4.52
C ARG A 56 15.72 -6.08 3.03
N TRP A 57 15.74 -5.05 2.19
CA TRP A 57 15.59 -5.24 0.75
C TRP A 57 16.74 -6.06 0.15
N VAL A 58 16.42 -6.89 -0.83
CA VAL A 58 17.38 -7.85 -1.41
C VAL A 58 18.12 -7.21 -2.58
N TRP A 59 19.44 -7.04 -2.39
CA TRP A 59 20.35 -6.59 -3.44
C TRP A 59 21.73 -7.22 -3.25
N ASP A 60 21.91 -8.41 -3.81
CA ASP A 60 23.17 -9.14 -3.74
C ASP A 60 24.21 -8.51 -4.69
N ALA A 61 25.40 -8.24 -4.15
CA ALA A 61 26.54 -7.80 -4.95
C ALA A 61 27.10 -8.94 -5.82
N ARG A 62 27.09 -10.17 -5.30
CA ARG A 62 27.63 -11.38 -5.93
C ARG A 62 26.66 -12.55 -5.81
N PRO A 63 26.69 -13.51 -6.73
CA PRO A 63 25.86 -14.71 -6.64
C PRO A 63 26.24 -15.56 -5.41
N ASN A 64 25.25 -16.00 -4.65
CA ASN A 64 25.44 -16.91 -3.51
C ASN A 64 25.58 -18.39 -3.93
N ARG A 65 25.27 -18.73 -5.19
CA ARG A 65 25.39 -20.07 -5.78
C ARG A 65 25.97 -19.97 -7.18
N ARG A 66 26.84 -20.91 -7.58
CA ARG A 66 27.57 -20.85 -8.87
C ARG A 66 26.66 -20.79 -10.11
N GLU A 67 25.45 -21.32 -10.02
CA GLU A 67 24.51 -21.44 -11.14
C GLU A 67 23.41 -20.36 -11.15
N ILE A 68 23.29 -19.58 -10.08
CA ILE A 68 22.20 -18.61 -9.90
C ILE A 68 22.84 -17.23 -9.74
N GLY A 69 22.45 -16.28 -10.58
CA GLY A 69 22.87 -14.89 -10.46
C GLY A 69 22.55 -14.27 -9.09
N PRO A 70 23.14 -13.11 -8.75
CA PRO A 70 22.82 -12.40 -7.51
C PRO A 70 21.33 -12.11 -7.41
N ALA A 71 20.71 -12.34 -6.25
CA ALA A 71 19.33 -11.95 -6.04
C ALA A 71 19.24 -10.42 -5.98
N ARG A 72 18.52 -9.81 -6.92
CA ARG A 72 18.32 -8.36 -6.98
C ARG A 72 16.85 -8.06 -7.21
N TRP A 73 16.19 -7.48 -6.21
CA TRP A 73 14.79 -7.09 -6.32
C TRP A 73 14.77 -5.65 -6.83
N LEU A 74 14.54 -5.47 -8.13
CA LEU A 74 14.56 -4.15 -8.76
C LEU A 74 13.15 -3.57 -8.85
N ILE A 75 12.95 -2.40 -8.25
CA ILE A 75 11.78 -1.54 -8.50
C ILE A 75 12.22 -0.47 -9.52
N ASP A 76 11.65 -0.50 -10.73
CA ASP A 76 11.99 0.47 -11.79
C ASP A 76 10.77 1.07 -12.49
N SER A 77 9.58 0.59 -12.18
CA SER A 77 8.29 1.04 -12.72
C SER A 77 7.22 1.06 -11.64
N GLU A 78 6.13 1.78 -11.90
CA GLU A 78 4.94 1.80 -11.05
C GLU A 78 4.34 0.40 -10.90
N ALA A 79 4.32 -0.40 -11.96
CA ALA A 79 3.89 -1.80 -11.91
C ALA A 79 4.70 -2.66 -10.92
N HIS A 80 6.01 -2.41 -10.75
CA HIS A 80 6.81 -3.12 -9.74
C HIS A 80 6.42 -2.68 -8.32
N VAL A 81 6.09 -1.41 -8.13
CA VAL A 81 5.60 -0.89 -6.84
C VAL A 81 4.23 -1.48 -6.53
N GLN A 82 3.32 -1.53 -7.51
CA GLN A 82 2.01 -2.15 -7.39
C GLN A 82 2.13 -3.62 -6.97
N ALA A 83 2.97 -4.41 -7.65
CA ALA A 83 3.19 -5.81 -7.29
C ALA A 83 3.77 -5.97 -5.87
N PHE A 84 4.68 -5.08 -5.46
CA PHE A 84 5.22 -5.05 -4.10
C PHE A 84 4.15 -4.72 -3.06
N LEU A 85 3.34 -3.69 -3.28
CA LEU A 85 2.26 -3.31 -2.38
C LEU A 85 1.20 -4.40 -2.30
N TRP A 86 0.86 -5.03 -3.42
CA TRP A 86 -0.04 -6.18 -3.46
C TRP A 86 0.44 -7.30 -2.53
N ALA A 87 1.72 -7.69 -2.63
CA ALA A 87 2.29 -8.73 -1.78
C ALA A 87 2.27 -8.39 -0.28
N ILE A 88 2.23 -7.10 0.09
CA ILE A 88 2.13 -6.63 1.47
C ILE A 88 0.68 -6.58 1.97
N LEU A 89 -0.24 -6.16 1.10
CA LEU A 89 -1.63 -5.89 1.45
C LEU A 89 -2.51 -7.14 1.37
N GLU A 90 -2.26 -8.04 0.42
CA GLU A 90 -3.07 -9.23 0.19
C GLU A 90 -3.28 -10.08 1.46
N PRO A 91 -2.26 -10.36 2.29
CA PRO A 91 -2.45 -11.15 3.52
C PRO A 91 -3.41 -10.51 4.53
N ARG A 92 -3.59 -9.18 4.46
CA ARG A 92 -4.44 -8.42 5.39
C ARG A 92 -5.85 -8.21 4.86
N PHE A 93 -5.97 -7.96 3.55
CA PHE A 93 -7.20 -7.51 2.90
C PHE A 93 -7.87 -8.60 2.06
N GLY A 94 -7.15 -9.62 1.60
CA GLY A 94 -7.70 -10.76 0.86
C GLY A 94 -8.64 -10.33 -0.27
N ASP A 95 -9.86 -10.88 -0.28
CA ASP A 95 -10.90 -10.61 -1.28
C ASP A 95 -11.39 -9.14 -1.33
N ASP A 96 -11.10 -8.34 -0.31
CA ASP A 96 -11.37 -6.89 -0.31
C ASP A 96 -10.36 -6.11 -1.16
N LEU A 97 -9.16 -6.66 -1.38
CA LEU A 97 -8.16 -6.08 -2.26
C LEU A 97 -8.53 -6.42 -3.70
N VAL A 98 -8.69 -5.39 -4.52
CA VAL A 98 -9.09 -5.55 -5.91
C VAL A 98 -8.04 -4.98 -6.83
N ASP A 99 -7.65 -5.79 -7.80
CA ASP A 99 -6.78 -5.39 -8.90
C ASP A 99 -7.55 -4.46 -9.86
N GLU A 100 -6.78 -3.83 -10.74
CA GLU A 100 -7.19 -2.92 -11.82
C GLU A 100 -8.61 -3.19 -12.33
N GLN A 101 -9.59 -2.38 -11.91
CA GLN A 101 -10.94 -2.41 -12.48
C GLN A 101 -11.11 -1.26 -13.45
N TYR A 102 -11.54 -1.60 -14.67
CA TYR A 102 -12.12 -0.64 -15.59
C TYR A 102 -13.35 -0.01 -14.93
N LEU A 103 -13.28 1.28 -14.64
CA LEU A 103 -14.46 2.03 -14.28
C LEU A 103 -15.35 2.13 -15.53
N PRO A 104 -16.68 1.98 -15.41
CA PRO A 104 -17.57 2.15 -16.55
C PRO A 104 -17.44 3.57 -17.10
N GLY A 105 -16.78 3.70 -18.26
CA GLY A 105 -16.48 4.97 -18.93
C GLY A 105 -17.03 5.03 -20.35
N PHE A 106 -17.40 6.24 -20.79
CA PHE A 106 -17.81 6.55 -22.17
C PHE A 106 -16.69 6.26 -23.20
N GLU A 107 -17.10 6.11 -24.46
CA GLU A 107 -16.42 5.53 -25.64
C GLU A 107 -14.97 5.98 -26.00
N GLN A 108 -14.28 6.85 -25.25
CA GLN A 108 -12.93 7.32 -25.61
C GLN A 108 -11.83 7.22 -24.53
N LYS A 109 -12.15 7.12 -23.24
CA LYS A 109 -11.14 6.91 -22.17
C LYS A 109 -11.77 6.09 -21.05
N GLN A 110 -11.25 4.88 -20.81
CA GLN A 110 -11.64 4.06 -19.68
C GLN A 110 -10.65 4.32 -18.53
N PRO A 111 -11.03 5.11 -17.51
CA PRO A 111 -10.15 5.35 -16.39
C PRO A 111 -9.93 4.07 -15.60
N ARG A 112 -8.69 3.88 -15.16
CA ARG A 112 -8.24 2.73 -14.38
C ARG A 112 -7.51 3.25 -13.16
N PHE A 113 -7.71 2.58 -12.04
CA PHE A 113 -6.92 2.78 -10.83
C PHE A 113 -6.02 1.59 -10.64
N ASP A 114 -4.90 1.79 -9.95
CA ASP A 114 -3.88 0.76 -9.77
C ASP A 114 -4.39 -0.42 -8.93
N PHE A 115 -4.89 -0.16 -7.72
CA PHE A 115 -5.66 -1.14 -6.95
C PHE A 115 -6.53 -0.45 -5.90
N GLY A 116 -7.51 -1.18 -5.37
CA GLY A 116 -8.49 -0.63 -4.42
C GLY A 116 -8.76 -1.58 -3.25
N VAL A 117 -9.21 -1.02 -2.13
CA VAL A 117 -9.70 -1.78 -0.98
C VAL A 117 -11.20 -1.54 -0.86
N ARG A 118 -11.99 -2.51 -1.35
CA ARG A 118 -13.42 -2.37 -1.64
C ARG A 118 -14.23 -2.03 -0.39
N ARG A 119 -13.98 -2.74 0.71
CA ARG A 119 -14.69 -2.52 1.99
C ARG A 119 -14.38 -1.16 2.62
N LEU A 120 -13.22 -0.58 2.31
CA LEU A 120 -12.82 0.76 2.75
C LEU A 120 -13.25 1.86 1.78
N LYS A 121 -13.75 1.49 0.59
CA LYS A 121 -14.02 2.40 -0.53
C LYS A 121 -12.82 3.26 -0.91
N THR A 122 -11.62 2.71 -0.72
CA THR A 122 -10.35 3.41 -0.89
C THR A 122 -9.65 2.96 -2.16
N ILE A 123 -9.31 3.90 -3.03
CA ILE A 123 -8.36 3.69 -4.12
C ILE A 123 -6.94 3.93 -3.58
N VAL A 124 -5.98 3.11 -4.01
CA VAL A 124 -4.55 3.39 -3.83
C VAL A 124 -3.95 3.66 -5.20
N GLU A 125 -3.52 4.90 -5.41
CA GLU A 125 -2.89 5.33 -6.67
C GLU A 125 -1.39 5.42 -6.48
N VAL A 126 -0.63 4.70 -7.30
CA VAL A 126 0.83 4.62 -7.21
C VAL A 126 1.47 5.56 -8.22
N LYS A 127 2.43 6.36 -7.76
CA LYS A 127 3.25 7.21 -8.62
C LYS A 127 4.73 7.04 -8.32
N MET A 128 5.55 7.18 -9.36
CA MET A 128 7.00 7.09 -9.23
C MET A 128 7.67 8.44 -9.53
N VAL A 129 8.49 8.91 -8.58
CA VAL A 129 9.34 10.10 -8.77
C VAL A 129 10.75 9.65 -9.11
N ARG A 130 11.36 10.25 -10.13
CA ARG A 130 12.76 10.01 -10.53
C ARG A 130 13.59 11.29 -10.52
N SER A 131 12.92 12.43 -10.60
CA SER A 131 13.50 13.77 -10.66
C SER A 131 12.56 14.80 -10.02
N ALA A 132 13.11 15.95 -9.64
CA ALA A 132 12.32 17.07 -9.13
C ALA A 132 11.19 17.54 -10.08
N SER A 133 11.33 17.31 -11.40
CA SER A 133 10.30 17.67 -12.38
C SER A 133 9.05 16.80 -12.31
N ASP A 134 9.16 15.59 -11.76
CA ASP A 134 8.05 14.64 -11.71
C ASP A 134 7.00 15.04 -10.66
N PHE A 135 7.38 15.83 -9.64
CA PHE A 135 6.43 16.37 -8.66
C PHE A 135 5.36 17.24 -9.32
N SER A 136 5.76 18.14 -10.22
CA SER A 136 4.82 19.00 -10.95
C SER A 136 3.98 18.22 -11.94
N LYS A 137 4.54 17.20 -12.61
CA LYS A 137 3.78 16.31 -13.51
C LYS A 137 2.70 15.55 -12.75
N ILE A 138 3.05 15.00 -11.58
CA ILE A 138 2.08 14.30 -10.73
C ILE A 138 0.95 15.24 -10.34
N GLU A 139 1.26 16.47 -9.90
CA GLU A 139 0.25 17.47 -9.57
C GLU A 139 -0.68 17.79 -10.76
N GLU A 140 -0.12 17.95 -11.96
CA GLU A 140 -0.87 18.20 -13.21
C GLU A 140 -1.79 17.01 -13.59
N GLU A 141 -1.29 15.77 -13.48
CA GLU A 141 -2.08 14.56 -13.72
C GLU A 141 -3.31 14.51 -12.82
N PHE A 142 -3.13 14.71 -11.51
CA PHE A 142 -4.24 14.74 -10.57
C PHE A 142 -5.18 15.93 -10.82
N ALA A 143 -4.65 17.08 -11.26
CA ALA A 143 -5.47 18.23 -11.58
C ALA A 143 -6.45 17.97 -12.74
N GLY A 144 -6.09 17.10 -13.69
CA GLY A 144 -6.89 16.75 -14.87
C GLY A 144 -7.83 15.57 -14.69
N ASP A 145 -7.40 14.50 -13.99
CA ASP A 145 -8.05 13.19 -14.09
C ASP A 145 -8.80 12.73 -12.81
N LEU A 146 -8.76 13.48 -11.70
CA LEU A 146 -9.40 13.08 -10.42
C LEU A 146 -10.90 12.76 -10.52
N GLY A 147 -11.64 13.50 -11.34
CA GLY A 147 -13.09 13.31 -11.49
C GLY A 147 -13.47 11.91 -12.01
N LEU A 148 -12.57 11.28 -12.75
CA LEU A 148 -12.79 9.97 -13.37
C LEU A 148 -12.73 8.83 -12.35
N TYR A 149 -11.86 8.93 -11.35
CA TYR A 149 -11.70 7.90 -10.30
C TYR A 149 -12.93 7.78 -9.39
N PHE A 150 -13.66 8.87 -9.21
CA PHE A 150 -14.77 8.98 -8.27
C PHE A 150 -16.13 9.04 -8.96
N MET A 151 -16.26 8.48 -10.16
CA MET A 151 -17.55 8.38 -10.85
C MET A 151 -18.49 7.38 -10.17
N ASP A 152 -17.95 6.32 -9.56
CA ASP A 152 -18.71 5.33 -8.79
C ASP A 152 -18.53 5.57 -7.28
N LEU A 153 -19.03 6.71 -6.81
CA LEU A 153 -18.98 7.11 -5.38
C LEU A 153 -19.48 6.03 -4.40
N PRO A 154 -20.52 5.23 -4.72
CA PRO A 154 -20.91 4.13 -3.86
C PRO A 154 -19.80 3.11 -3.62
N ARG A 155 -18.91 2.88 -4.61
CA ARG A 155 -17.78 1.96 -4.51
C ARG A 155 -16.48 2.62 -4.05
N TRP A 156 -16.23 3.86 -4.46
CA TRP A 156 -14.97 4.56 -4.23
C TRP A 156 -15.23 6.00 -3.78
N ASP A 157 -14.91 6.34 -2.54
CA ASP A 157 -15.15 7.67 -1.97
C ASP A 157 -13.89 8.36 -1.44
N ARG A 158 -12.76 7.64 -1.43
CA ARG A 158 -11.48 8.14 -0.96
C ARG A 158 -10.31 7.53 -1.70
N MET A 159 -9.16 8.19 -1.60
CA MET A 159 -7.91 7.79 -2.23
C MET A 159 -6.72 8.02 -1.29
N ILE A 160 -5.75 7.12 -1.35
CA ILE A 160 -4.38 7.31 -0.87
C ILE A 160 -3.48 7.37 -2.08
N VAL A 161 -2.65 8.41 -2.18
CA VAL A 161 -1.61 8.49 -3.22
C VAL A 161 -0.31 7.96 -2.62
N TYR A 162 0.23 6.88 -3.18
CA TYR A 162 1.50 6.29 -2.76
C TYR A 162 2.60 6.69 -3.74
N ILE A 163 3.58 7.46 -3.27
CA ILE A 163 4.67 8.00 -4.08
C ILE A 163 5.97 7.27 -3.72
N TYR A 164 6.47 6.49 -4.66
CA TYR A 164 7.79 5.88 -4.58
C TYR A 164 8.85 6.85 -5.14
N ASP A 165 9.71 7.37 -4.27
CA ASP A 165 10.82 8.24 -4.68
C ASP A 165 12.06 7.40 -5.05
N ASP A 166 12.27 7.23 -6.35
CA ASP A 166 13.43 6.59 -6.95
C ASP A 166 14.59 7.56 -7.23
N SER A 167 14.49 8.80 -6.74
CA SER A 167 15.52 9.81 -6.95
C SER A 167 16.84 9.39 -6.29
N ASN A 168 17.94 9.88 -6.85
CA ASN A 168 19.26 9.69 -6.24
C ASN A 168 19.45 10.58 -5.00
N VAL A 169 18.71 11.68 -4.93
CA VAL A 169 18.71 12.65 -3.84
C VAL A 169 17.27 12.80 -3.39
N ALA A 170 17.03 12.66 -2.09
CA ALA A 170 15.71 12.88 -1.52
C ALA A 170 15.30 14.35 -1.66
N HIS A 171 14.05 14.58 -2.06
CA HIS A 171 13.46 15.91 -2.19
C HIS A 171 12.45 16.18 -1.07
N SER A 172 12.87 16.02 0.19
CA SER A 172 11.97 16.07 1.36
C SER A 172 11.16 17.36 1.45
N GLU A 173 11.72 18.50 1.02
CA GLU A 173 11.04 19.79 0.99
C GLU A 173 9.83 19.82 0.04
N ARG A 174 9.85 18.96 -0.99
CA ARG A 174 8.77 18.85 -1.98
C ARG A 174 7.66 17.92 -1.52
N TYR A 175 7.92 17.03 -0.57
CA TYR A 175 6.95 16.05 -0.10
C TYR A 175 5.76 16.76 0.57
N ASP A 176 6.03 17.66 1.49
CA ASP A 176 4.99 18.41 2.22
C ASP A 176 4.22 19.34 1.29
N THR A 177 4.91 19.94 0.31
CA THR A 177 4.31 20.82 -0.69
C THR A 177 3.33 20.04 -1.56
N LEU A 178 3.75 18.91 -2.14
CA LEU A 178 2.89 18.08 -2.98
C LEU A 178 1.75 17.44 -2.17
N ARG A 179 2.03 16.94 -0.96
CA ARG A 179 1.00 16.42 -0.04
C ARG A 179 -0.09 17.46 0.19
N SER A 180 0.31 18.70 0.49
CA SER A 180 -0.62 19.79 0.74
C SER A 180 -1.41 20.15 -0.51
N ALA A 181 -0.76 20.26 -1.67
CA ALA A 181 -1.40 20.59 -2.93
C ALA A 181 -2.47 19.57 -3.32
N LEU A 182 -2.16 18.27 -3.26
CA LEU A 182 -3.10 17.20 -3.61
C LEU A 182 -4.29 17.15 -2.64
N ARG A 183 -4.06 17.26 -1.33
CA ARG A 183 -5.14 17.24 -0.32
C ARG A 183 -6.04 18.48 -0.38
N GLN A 184 -5.50 19.64 -0.76
CA GLN A 184 -6.31 20.85 -0.97
C GLN A 184 -7.11 20.81 -2.27
N ARG A 185 -6.61 20.11 -3.29
CA ARG A 185 -7.29 19.96 -4.58
C ARG A 185 -8.58 19.18 -4.45
N ASP A 186 -8.56 18.07 -3.71
CA ASP A 186 -9.72 17.21 -3.54
C ASP A 186 -9.72 16.54 -2.16
N LEU A 187 -10.79 16.77 -1.39
CA LEU A 187 -10.98 16.20 -0.05
C LEU A 187 -11.06 14.67 -0.02
N ARG A 188 -11.27 14.04 -1.19
CA ARG A 188 -11.25 12.58 -1.34
C ARG A 188 -9.83 12.03 -1.34
N ILE A 189 -8.81 12.82 -1.64
CA ILE A 189 -7.41 12.46 -1.38
C ILE A 189 -7.18 12.60 0.13
N ARG A 190 -7.27 11.48 0.84
CA ARG A 190 -7.20 11.45 2.30
C ARG A 190 -5.77 11.45 2.81
N ASP A 191 -4.87 10.79 2.08
CA ASP A 191 -3.45 10.79 2.41
C ASP A 191 -2.55 10.72 1.17
N VAL A 192 -1.31 11.18 1.33
CA VAL A 192 -0.24 11.09 0.35
C VAL A 192 1.00 10.57 1.06
N ILE A 193 1.38 9.33 0.75
CA ILE A 193 2.46 8.62 1.42
C ILE A 193 3.70 8.66 0.53
N PHE A 194 4.83 9.11 1.07
CA PHE A 194 6.11 9.13 0.38
C PHE A 194 7.02 8.03 0.92
N VAL A 195 7.58 7.23 0.02
CA VAL A 195 8.54 6.18 0.38
C VAL A 195 9.75 6.26 -0.52
N GLN A 196 10.93 6.41 0.08
CA GLN A 196 12.20 6.43 -0.62
C GLN A 196 12.66 5.02 -0.96
N ARG A 197 13.25 4.88 -2.15
CA ARG A 197 13.86 3.63 -2.59
C ARG A 197 14.83 3.04 -1.56
N PRO A 198 14.97 1.70 -1.47
CA PRO A 198 16.00 1.07 -0.66
C PRO A 198 17.40 1.58 -1.03
N GLY A 199 18.17 2.01 -0.02
CA GLY A 199 19.49 2.61 -0.21
C GLY A 199 20.54 1.68 -0.83
N MET A 200 20.36 0.36 -0.76
CA MET A 200 21.25 -0.61 -1.42
C MET A 200 21.06 -0.71 -2.93
N ILE A 201 19.92 -0.25 -3.47
CA ILE A 201 19.73 -0.21 -4.92
C ILE A 201 20.64 0.87 -5.48
N PRO A 202 21.47 0.60 -6.50
CA PRO A 202 22.33 1.60 -7.09
C PRO A 202 21.50 2.67 -7.83
N PRO A 203 22.07 3.87 -8.04
CA PRO A 203 21.49 4.88 -8.92
C PRO A 203 21.07 4.32 -10.28
N ARG A 204 20.01 4.87 -10.89
CA ARG A 204 19.43 4.39 -12.15
C ARG A 204 20.47 4.14 -13.26
N ASN A 205 21.41 5.07 -13.43
CA ASN A 205 22.48 4.97 -14.42
C ASN A 205 23.53 3.86 -14.15
N ARG A 206 23.44 3.18 -13.00
CA ARG A 206 24.32 2.08 -12.59
C ARG A 206 23.57 0.75 -12.40
N ARG A 207 22.27 0.70 -12.75
CA ARG A 207 21.47 -0.53 -12.74
C ARG A 207 21.71 -1.30 -14.04
N ALA A 208 22.88 -1.90 -14.19
CA ALA A 208 23.16 -2.79 -15.31
C ALA A 208 22.46 -4.15 -15.10
N PRO A 209 21.95 -4.80 -16.15
CA PRO A 209 21.58 -6.22 -16.09
C PRO A 209 22.80 -7.01 -15.63
N TRP A 210 22.61 -7.96 -14.72
CA TRP A 210 23.71 -8.86 -14.37
C TRP A 210 24.07 -9.71 -15.59
N SER A 211 25.35 -9.72 -15.97
CA SER A 211 25.88 -10.62 -17.00
C SER A 211 26.70 -11.74 -16.34
N PRO A 212 26.59 -13.00 -16.82
CA PRO A 212 27.45 -14.09 -16.36
C PRO A 212 28.96 -13.80 -16.51
N LEU A 213 29.33 -12.92 -17.44
CA LEU A 213 30.71 -12.50 -17.70
C LEU A 213 31.28 -11.55 -16.63
N ASP A 214 30.43 -10.93 -15.80
CA ASP A 214 30.86 -10.01 -14.75
C ASP A 214 31.52 -10.72 -13.55
N GLY A 215 31.36 -12.06 -13.46
CA GLY A 215 31.91 -12.90 -12.39
C GLY A 215 33.28 -13.54 -12.70
N SER A 216 33.78 -13.45 -13.93
CA SER A 216 35.00 -14.16 -14.37
C SER A 216 36.28 -13.31 -14.30
N SER A 217 36.20 -12.05 -13.90
CA SER A 217 37.33 -11.11 -13.89
C SER A 217 37.99 -10.91 -12.51
N ALA A 218 37.58 -11.69 -11.49
CA ALA A 218 38.08 -11.53 -10.12
C ALA A 218 39.12 -12.59 -9.68
N ASP A 219 39.41 -13.58 -10.52
CA ASP A 219 40.49 -14.56 -10.29
C ASP A 219 41.55 -14.42 -11.39
N THR A 220 42.47 -13.46 -11.26
CA THR A 220 43.78 -13.47 -11.94
C THR A 220 44.80 -12.72 -11.11
#